data_AF-A0AAU9S854-F1
#
_entry.id   AF-A0AAU9S854-F1
#
_cell.length_a   1.000
_cell.length_b   1.000
_cell.length_c   1.000
_cell.angle_alpha   90.00
_cell.angle_beta   90.00
_cell.angle_gamma   90.00
#
_symmetry.space_group_name_H-M   'P 1'
#
loop_
_entity.id
_entity.type
_entity.pdbx_description
1 polymer ?
#
loop_
_entity_poly.entity_id
_entity_poly.type
_entity_poly.pdbx_seq_one_letter_code
_entity_poly.pdbx_strand_id
1 'polypeptide(L)'
;MLMLRKLQISSFELFESPKQPGFCTSSSRIVSLPKTRLYSNLSRSSDFRAMADMSGNGGTSLGKLYLGMDFGTSGARFTVIDEQGGIRVEGKREYPRFVREESMDWASSWKATLFALLEDIPITVRSLVSSISLDGTSATTLILNRHVMISFRCFCCNLSLHHHRHHHGQYQVIEMLFDSPLLVQIMCTSESGEVLCRPLLYNQSCPDALPEVKSIAPANHTVCSGSSTLCKLVSWWNLKLPNRESAVLLHQADWLLWLLHGRLGVSDYNNALKVGYDPESESYPSWLLSQPYSHLLPVVQAPGTSIGNLKESIRRQFGFPDDCIVCTGTTDSIAAFLAARGTEPGKAVTSLGSTLAIKLLSTKRVDDARYGVYSHRLDDKWLVGGASNTGGAILRQLFSDEQLERLSRQIDPAVASSLDYYPLQSSGERFPVADPNLAPRLLPRPENDVEYLHGILESIARIEGKGYKLLKEMGATEAEEVLTAGGGAKNDTWIKIRQRVLGLPVSRAVHTEASYGASLLALKGAKQNSGL
;
A
#
# COMPACT_ATOMS: atom_id res chain seq x y z
N MET A 1 -71.59 20.80 -6.19
CA MET A 1 -72.35 19.96 -7.15
C MET A 1 -71.32 19.37 -8.12
N LEU A 2 -71.39 18.06 -8.38
CA LEU A 2 -70.35 17.13 -8.89
C LEU A 2 -69.22 16.81 -7.89
N MET A 3 -68.71 15.59 -7.79
CA MET A 3 -69.29 14.24 -7.82
C MET A 3 -68.20 13.36 -7.19
N LEU A 4 -68.42 12.80 -6.00
CA LEU A 4 -67.55 11.76 -5.42
C LEU A 4 -67.93 10.41 -6.04
N ARG A 5 -66.98 9.74 -6.70
CA ARG A 5 -67.06 8.30 -6.98
C ARG A 5 -65.86 7.58 -6.38
N LYS A 6 -66.19 6.63 -5.49
CA LYS A 6 -65.33 5.58 -4.94
C LYS A 6 -64.83 4.66 -6.05
N LEU A 7 -63.61 4.13 -5.88
CA LEU A 7 -63.24 2.79 -6.31
C LEU A 7 -62.37 2.13 -5.22
N GLN A 8 -62.84 0.95 -4.79
CA GLN A 8 -62.23 0.02 -3.83
C GLN A 8 -61.20 -0.89 -4.53
N ILE A 9 -60.12 -1.24 -3.83
CA ILE A 9 -59.36 -2.52 -3.94
C ILE A 9 -58.82 -2.79 -2.51
N SER A 10 -59.55 -3.52 -1.66
CA SER A 10 -59.46 -4.97 -1.32
C SER A 10 -58.13 -5.44 -0.71
N SER A 11 -58.20 -5.68 0.61
CA SER A 11 -57.60 -6.79 1.40
C SER A 11 -56.10 -7.10 1.29
N PHE A 12 -55.38 -6.91 2.40
CA PHE A 12 -54.34 -7.84 2.84
C PHE A 12 -54.48 -8.10 4.35
N GLU A 13 -54.39 -9.38 4.69
CA GLU A 13 -54.73 -10.00 5.97
C GLU A 13 -53.74 -9.67 7.09
N LEU A 14 -54.27 -9.37 8.28
CA LEU A 14 -53.54 -9.40 9.54
C LEU A 14 -53.46 -10.86 10.01
N PHE A 15 -52.26 -11.43 10.03
CA PHE A 15 -51.98 -12.65 10.79
C PHE A 15 -51.29 -12.28 12.10
N GLU A 16 -52.04 -12.34 13.20
CA GLU A 16 -51.52 -12.47 14.56
C GLU A 16 -51.37 -13.96 14.91
N SER A 17 -50.26 -14.33 15.55
CA SER A 17 -50.19 -15.26 16.70
C SER A 17 -48.73 -15.42 17.17
N PRO A 18 -48.45 -15.99 18.36
CA PRO A 18 -49.13 -15.82 19.65
C PRO A 18 -48.15 -15.44 20.78
N LYS A 19 -48.67 -14.81 21.83
CA LYS A 19 -47.97 -14.61 23.11
C LYS A 19 -47.87 -15.93 23.89
N GLN A 20 -46.70 -16.23 24.44
CA GLN A 20 -46.56 -17.05 25.65
C GLN A 20 -45.68 -16.34 26.70
N PRO A 21 -45.98 -16.50 28.00
CA PRO A 21 -45.33 -15.78 29.09
C PRO A 21 -44.20 -16.60 29.73
N GLY A 22 -43.10 -15.93 30.07
CA GLY A 22 -42.01 -16.54 30.83
C GLY A 22 -41.20 -15.47 31.56
N PHE A 23 -41.35 -15.44 32.87
CA PHE A 23 -40.62 -14.59 33.81
C PHE A 23 -39.10 -14.80 33.70
N CYS A 24 -38.33 -13.71 33.64
CA CYS A 24 -37.05 -13.65 34.32
C CYS A 24 -36.78 -12.22 34.78
N THR A 25 -36.72 -12.06 36.10
CA THR A 25 -36.40 -10.85 36.84
C THR A 25 -34.89 -10.58 36.78
N SER A 26 -34.46 -9.35 36.48
CA SER A 26 -33.39 -8.67 37.23
C SER A 26 -33.08 -7.27 36.67
N SER A 27 -33.25 -6.29 37.55
CA SER A 27 -32.56 -5.00 37.68
C SER A 27 -32.14 -4.25 36.41
N SER A 28 -32.85 -3.14 36.17
CA SER A 28 -32.33 -1.94 35.53
C SER A 28 -31.06 -1.45 36.26
N ARG A 29 -29.90 -1.61 35.61
CA ARG A 29 -28.74 -0.74 35.84
C ARG A 29 -28.57 0.13 34.61
N ILE A 30 -28.89 1.41 34.76
CA ILE A 30 -28.42 2.47 33.86
C ILE A 30 -26.90 2.47 33.99
N VAL A 31 -26.20 1.91 33.01
CA VAL A 31 -24.75 2.11 32.87
C VAL A 31 -24.58 3.35 32.01
N SER A 32 -24.19 4.44 32.68
CA SER A 32 -23.67 5.63 32.03
C SER A 32 -22.43 5.26 31.22
N LEU A 33 -22.45 5.50 29.92
CA LEU A 33 -21.26 5.44 29.07
C LEU A 33 -20.28 6.54 29.53
N PRO A 34 -19.06 6.22 29.96
CA PRO A 34 -18.06 7.24 30.23
C PRO A 34 -17.60 7.84 28.91
N LYS A 35 -17.66 9.17 28.82
CA LYS A 35 -16.80 9.95 27.93
C LYS A 35 -15.34 9.55 28.21
N THR A 36 -14.53 9.51 27.14
CA THR A 36 -13.06 9.50 27.15
C THR A 36 -12.34 8.32 27.82
N ARG A 37 -11.98 7.30 27.02
CA ARG A 37 -10.69 6.55 27.02
C ARG A 37 -10.87 5.26 26.19
N LEU A 38 -10.60 5.32 24.90
CA LEU A 38 -10.53 4.14 24.01
C LEU A 38 -9.24 4.16 23.18
N TYR A 39 -8.10 4.47 23.79
CA TYR A 39 -6.77 4.35 23.14
C TYR A 39 -5.63 4.09 24.15
N SER A 40 -5.84 3.28 25.19
CA SER A 40 -4.79 3.03 26.20
C SER A 40 -4.21 1.62 26.26
N ASN A 41 -4.70 0.65 25.47
CA ASN A 41 -4.19 -0.73 25.52
C ASN A 41 -3.67 -1.22 24.15
N LEU A 42 -2.83 -0.40 23.49
CA LEU A 42 -2.02 -0.84 22.36
C LEU A 42 -0.58 -0.96 22.84
N SER A 43 0.03 -2.14 22.67
CA SER A 43 1.43 -2.38 22.98
C SER A 43 2.31 -1.33 22.28
N ARG A 44 2.95 -0.47 23.07
CA ARG A 44 4.07 0.36 22.61
C ARG A 44 5.27 -0.58 22.48
N SER A 45 5.69 -0.93 21.26
CA SER A 45 7.04 -1.44 21.06
C SER A 45 7.98 -0.22 21.12
N SER A 46 8.82 -0.18 22.14
CA SER A 46 9.69 0.95 22.46
C SER A 46 10.96 0.95 21.62
N ASP A 47 10.83 1.07 20.30
CA ASP A 47 11.95 1.39 19.40
C ASP A 47 11.80 2.83 18.90
N PHE A 48 11.81 3.80 19.82
CA PHE A 48 11.85 5.23 19.48
C PHE A 48 13.31 5.69 19.41
N ARG A 49 13.81 6.01 18.22
CA ARG A 49 15.07 6.74 18.06
C ARG A 49 14.77 8.22 17.81
N ALA A 50 14.67 8.98 18.89
CA ALA A 50 14.88 10.43 18.82
C ALA A 50 16.39 10.66 18.96
N MET A 51 17.06 11.15 17.91
CA MET A 51 18.43 11.65 18.09
C MET A 51 18.36 13.03 18.73
N ALA A 52 18.81 13.10 19.98
CA ALA A 52 19.03 14.35 20.68
C ALA A 52 20.39 14.91 20.27
N ASP A 53 20.37 16.00 19.50
CA ASP A 53 21.32 17.08 19.69
C ASP A 53 20.52 18.39 19.62
N MET A 54 20.16 18.90 20.80
CA MET A 54 19.35 20.11 21.00
C MET A 54 20.06 21.04 22.00
N SER A 55 21.36 21.23 21.80
CA SER A 55 22.11 22.30 22.47
C SER A 55 23.26 22.79 21.59
N GLY A 56 22.92 23.34 20.42
CA GLY A 56 23.81 24.14 19.59
C GLY A 56 23.26 25.56 19.51
N ASN A 57 23.97 26.50 20.15
CA ASN A 57 23.61 27.91 20.22
C ASN A 57 23.70 28.54 18.81
N GLY A 58 22.56 28.74 18.16
CA GLY A 58 22.45 29.39 16.86
C GLY A 58 21.01 29.38 16.36
N GLY A 59 20.36 30.55 16.35
CA GLY A 59 19.00 30.69 15.83
C GLY A 59 18.92 30.36 14.34
N THR A 60 18.56 29.13 14.02
CA THR A 60 18.07 28.72 12.70
C THR A 60 16.62 28.31 12.85
N SER A 61 15.71 28.99 12.14
CA SER A 61 14.32 28.54 12.02
C SER A 61 14.34 27.06 11.62
N LEU A 62 13.71 26.18 12.40
CA LEU A 62 13.55 24.80 11.96
C LEU A 62 12.79 24.83 10.62
N GLY A 63 13.45 24.32 9.58
CA GLY A 63 12.91 24.27 8.22
C GLY A 63 11.69 23.36 8.12
N LYS A 64 11.01 23.42 6.96
CA LYS A 64 9.89 22.54 6.64
C LYS A 64 10.33 21.07 6.70
N LEU A 65 9.44 20.21 7.20
CA LEU A 65 9.64 18.76 7.30
C LEU A 65 8.65 17.99 6.42
N TYR A 66 8.99 16.74 6.11
CA TYR A 66 8.25 15.90 5.16
C TYR A 66 8.02 14.52 5.75
N LEU A 67 6.75 14.13 5.83
CA LEU A 67 6.33 12.87 6.44
C LEU A 67 6.06 11.82 5.36
N GLY A 68 6.74 10.69 5.48
CA GLY A 68 6.43 9.45 4.76
C GLY A 68 5.91 8.38 5.71
N MET A 69 4.93 7.60 5.26
CA MET A 69 4.45 6.42 5.98
C MET A 69 4.43 5.19 5.06
N ASP A 70 4.77 4.03 5.61
CA ASP A 70 4.74 2.74 4.91
C ASP A 70 3.70 1.85 5.57
N PHE A 71 2.74 1.36 4.81
CA PHE A 71 1.73 0.39 5.25
C PHE A 71 1.95 -0.98 4.62
N GLY A 72 2.97 -1.67 5.13
CA GLY A 72 3.32 -3.03 4.74
C GLY A 72 2.36 -4.12 5.22
N THR A 73 2.83 -5.36 5.23
CA THR A 73 1.99 -6.56 5.40
C THR A 73 1.56 -6.85 6.84
N SER A 74 2.37 -6.47 7.83
CA SER A 74 2.16 -6.82 9.26
C SER A 74 2.10 -5.62 10.20
N GLY A 75 2.51 -4.45 9.73
CA GLY A 75 2.48 -3.21 10.48
C GLY A 75 2.79 -2.04 9.56
N ALA A 76 2.89 -0.86 10.16
CA ALA A 76 3.20 0.37 9.45
C ALA A 76 4.34 1.13 10.13
N ARG A 77 5.07 1.92 9.33
CA ARG A 77 6.22 2.73 9.76
C ARG A 77 6.00 4.18 9.34
N PHE A 78 6.68 5.11 10.00
CA PHE A 78 6.78 6.49 9.54
C PHE A 78 8.21 6.98 9.61
N THR A 79 8.52 7.93 8.74
CA THR A 79 9.79 8.67 8.72
C THR A 79 9.50 10.12 8.42
N VAL A 80 10.06 11.02 9.23
CA VAL A 80 10.03 12.47 8.98
C VAL A 80 11.44 12.93 8.63
N ILE A 81 11.58 13.59 7.48
CA ILE A 81 12.86 14.12 7.02
C ILE A 81 12.82 15.65 6.88
N ASP A 82 14.00 16.27 6.87
CA ASP A 82 14.19 17.62 6.34
C ASP A 82 14.43 17.62 4.81
N GLU A 83 14.64 18.80 4.23
CA GLU A 83 14.89 18.97 2.79
C GLU A 83 16.16 18.28 2.28
N GLN A 84 17.15 18.05 3.14
CA GLN A 84 18.41 17.35 2.81
C GLN A 84 18.24 15.83 2.92
N GLY A 85 17.14 15.36 3.52
CA GLY A 85 16.85 13.97 3.82
C GLY A 85 17.42 13.47 5.14
N GLY A 86 17.81 14.37 6.03
CA GLY A 86 18.15 14.05 7.41
C GLY A 86 16.90 13.59 8.16
N ILE A 87 16.93 12.37 8.71
CA ILE A 87 15.83 11.82 9.51
C ILE A 87 15.74 12.60 10.83
N ARG A 88 14.57 13.17 11.11
CA ARG A 88 14.27 13.89 12.36
C ARG A 88 13.58 13.00 13.37
N VAL A 89 12.69 12.13 12.91
CA VAL A 89 12.03 11.11 13.73
C VAL A 89 11.54 9.98 12.85
N GLU A 90 11.56 8.78 13.38
CA GLU A 90 11.00 7.58 12.77
C GLU A 90 10.32 6.72 13.83
N GLY A 91 9.40 5.86 13.42
CA GLY A 91 8.69 4.97 14.32
C GLY A 91 7.94 3.88 13.58
N LYS A 92 7.43 2.90 14.33
CA LYS A 92 6.67 1.77 13.79
C LYS A 92 5.54 1.36 14.73
N ARG A 93 4.48 0.80 14.17
CA ARG A 93 3.36 0.18 14.88
C ARG A 93 2.98 -1.12 14.19
N GLU A 94 2.72 -2.16 14.99
CA GLU A 94 2.04 -3.35 14.50
C GLU A 94 0.54 -3.07 14.35
N TYR A 95 -0.12 -3.78 13.43
CA TYR A 95 -1.55 -3.61 13.25
C TYR A 95 -2.34 -4.17 14.46
N PRO A 96 -3.27 -3.39 15.04
CA PRO A 96 -4.16 -3.91 16.07
C PRO A 96 -5.08 -4.97 15.48
N ARG A 97 -5.43 -5.98 16.29
CA ARG A 97 -6.36 -7.03 15.88
C ARG A 97 -7.80 -6.59 16.13
N PHE A 98 -8.49 -6.16 15.08
CA PHE A 98 -9.95 -6.03 15.09
C PHE A 98 -10.55 -7.25 14.40
N VAL A 99 -11.48 -7.94 15.07
CA VAL A 99 -12.15 -9.12 14.52
C VAL A 99 -13.62 -8.78 14.26
N ARG A 100 -14.11 -9.05 13.05
CA ARG A 100 -15.52 -8.94 12.69
C ARG A 100 -15.93 -10.22 11.97
N GLU A 101 -16.93 -10.93 12.50
CA GLU A 101 -17.47 -12.17 11.91
C GLU A 101 -16.34 -13.13 11.48
N GLU A 102 -15.52 -13.53 12.47
CA GLU A 102 -14.45 -14.55 12.36
C GLU A 102 -13.24 -14.22 11.48
N SER A 103 -13.10 -12.99 10.97
CA SER A 103 -11.89 -12.56 10.26
C SER A 103 -11.43 -11.16 10.67
N MET A 104 -10.19 -10.82 10.31
CA MET A 104 -9.62 -9.53 10.65
C MET A 104 -10.21 -8.39 9.82
N ASP A 105 -10.67 -7.34 10.49
CA ASP A 105 -11.06 -6.09 9.86
C ASP A 105 -9.81 -5.23 9.59
N TRP A 106 -9.13 -5.57 8.50
CA TRP A 106 -7.89 -4.92 8.07
C TRP A 106 -8.05 -3.41 7.85
N ALA A 107 -9.17 -2.94 7.29
CA ALA A 107 -9.38 -1.52 7.06
C ALA A 107 -9.42 -0.76 8.39
N SER A 108 -10.20 -1.24 9.36
CA SER A 108 -10.21 -0.66 10.71
C SER A 108 -8.84 -0.70 11.37
N SER A 109 -8.08 -1.78 11.20
CA SER A 109 -6.71 -1.92 11.72
C SER A 109 -5.76 -0.89 11.11
N TRP A 110 -5.78 -0.72 9.80
CA TRP A 110 -4.95 0.27 9.10
C TRP A 110 -5.32 1.69 9.50
N LYS A 111 -6.63 2.02 9.58
CA LYS A 111 -7.09 3.34 10.03
C LYS A 111 -6.64 3.64 11.46
N ALA A 112 -6.82 2.70 12.40
CA ALA A 112 -6.36 2.89 13.77
C ALA A 112 -4.83 3.11 13.83
N THR A 113 -4.09 2.37 13.01
CA THR A 113 -2.63 2.48 12.93
C THR A 113 -2.19 3.82 12.34
N LEU A 114 -2.86 4.31 11.29
CA LEU A 114 -2.61 5.63 10.72
C LEU A 114 -2.69 6.73 11.78
N PHE A 115 -3.80 6.78 12.53
CA PHE A 115 -3.96 7.80 13.57
C PHE A 115 -3.02 7.59 14.77
N ALA A 116 -2.66 6.34 15.09
CA ALA A 116 -1.66 6.06 16.12
C ALA A 116 -0.25 6.52 15.71
N LEU A 117 0.16 6.32 14.44
CA LEU A 117 1.44 6.82 13.94
C LEU A 117 1.47 8.35 13.92
N LEU A 118 0.37 9.01 13.53
CA LEU A 118 0.28 10.47 13.63
C LEU A 118 0.44 10.94 15.09
N GLU A 119 -0.18 10.26 16.05
CA GLU A 119 -0.03 10.55 17.49
C GLU A 119 1.42 10.41 17.98
N ASP A 120 2.15 9.41 17.46
CA ASP A 120 3.53 9.09 17.86
C ASP A 120 4.57 10.13 17.40
N ILE A 121 4.26 10.93 16.38
CA ILE A 121 5.14 12.02 15.94
C ILE A 121 5.11 13.15 16.99
N PRO A 122 6.26 13.59 17.54
CA PRO A 122 6.30 14.68 18.52
C PRO A 122 5.60 15.94 18.01
N ILE A 123 4.82 16.59 18.87
CA ILE A 123 4.04 17.79 18.49
C ILE A 123 4.91 18.90 17.87
N THR A 124 6.13 19.08 18.37
CA THR A 124 7.11 20.05 17.85
C THR A 124 7.60 19.71 16.44
N VAL A 125 7.58 18.44 16.06
CA VAL A 125 7.88 17.97 14.70
C VAL A 125 6.65 18.13 13.82
N ARG A 126 5.46 17.72 14.30
CA ARG A 126 4.20 17.82 13.53
C ARG A 126 3.91 19.25 13.10
N SER A 127 4.19 20.24 13.95
CA SER A 127 4.03 21.66 13.67
C SER A 127 4.95 22.19 12.56
N LEU A 128 5.87 21.38 12.04
CA LEU A 128 6.79 21.72 10.95
C LEU A 128 6.57 20.87 9.69
N VAL A 129 5.73 19.82 9.77
CA VAL A 129 5.46 18.94 8.62
C VAL A 129 4.63 19.68 7.59
N SER A 130 5.24 20.00 6.45
CA SER A 130 4.62 20.75 5.35
C SER A 130 3.96 19.85 4.30
N SER A 131 4.31 18.56 4.25
CA SER A 131 3.76 17.61 3.28
C SER A 131 3.77 16.18 3.82
N ILE A 132 2.76 15.40 3.42
CA ILE A 132 2.57 14.00 3.79
C ILE A 132 2.37 13.16 2.53
N SER A 133 3.08 12.04 2.42
CA SER A 133 2.82 10.97 1.45
C SER A 133 2.92 9.62 2.15
N LEU A 134 2.38 8.57 1.54
CA LEU A 134 2.49 7.22 2.08
C LEU A 134 2.46 6.18 0.98
N ASP A 135 3.06 5.02 1.25
CA ASP A 135 2.99 3.86 0.39
C ASP A 135 2.14 2.74 1.03
N GLY A 136 1.81 1.74 0.22
CA GLY A 136 1.07 0.56 0.68
C GLY A 136 1.36 -0.67 -0.17
N THR A 137 0.77 -1.79 0.24
CA THR A 137 0.95 -3.07 -0.45
C THR A 137 0.28 -3.08 -1.83
N SER A 138 1.03 -3.51 -2.85
CA SER A 138 0.57 -3.58 -4.24
C SER A 138 -0.73 -4.38 -4.39
N ALA A 139 -1.66 -3.88 -5.21
CA ALA A 139 -2.93 -4.54 -5.55
C ALA A 139 -3.88 -4.85 -4.38
N THR A 140 -3.60 -4.37 -3.16
CA THR A 140 -4.61 -4.38 -2.09
C THR A 140 -5.74 -3.43 -2.47
N THR A 141 -6.94 -3.97 -2.60
CA THR A 141 -8.09 -3.29 -3.22
C THR A 141 -9.21 -3.09 -2.22
N LEU A 142 -9.71 -1.85 -2.12
CA LEU A 142 -10.90 -1.47 -1.38
C LEU A 142 -11.96 -0.95 -2.35
N ILE A 143 -13.22 -1.32 -2.11
CA ILE A 143 -14.36 -0.83 -2.89
C ILE A 143 -15.32 -0.13 -1.93
N LEU A 144 -15.58 1.14 -2.19
CA LEU A 144 -16.31 2.02 -1.30
C LEU A 144 -17.59 2.53 -1.97
N ASN A 145 -18.60 2.88 -1.18
CA ASN A 145 -19.77 3.59 -1.67
C ASN A 145 -19.46 5.09 -1.85
N ARG A 146 -19.72 5.65 -3.04
CA ARG A 146 -19.62 7.10 -3.29
C ARG A 146 -20.74 7.88 -2.59
N HIS A 147 -21.90 7.27 -2.32
CA HIS A 147 -23.03 8.00 -1.77
C HIS A 147 -22.92 8.19 -0.25
N VAL A 148 -23.12 9.45 0.15
CA VAL A 148 -23.52 9.84 1.49
C VAL A 148 -24.90 9.29 1.78
N MET A 149 -25.03 8.33 2.69
CA MET A 149 -26.32 8.11 3.34
C MET A 149 -26.48 9.19 4.42
N ILE A 150 -27.39 10.14 4.21
CA ILE A 150 -27.83 11.04 5.29
C ILE A 150 -28.84 10.24 6.13
N SER A 151 -28.37 9.65 7.23
CA SER A 151 -29.28 9.04 8.22
C SER A 151 -29.75 10.14 9.18
N PHE A 152 -31.06 10.36 9.25
CA PHE A 152 -31.67 11.19 10.29
C PHE A 152 -32.05 10.28 11.47
N ARG A 153 -31.31 10.33 12.57
CA ARG A 153 -31.76 9.73 13.85
C ARG A 153 -32.47 10.79 14.67
N CYS A 154 -33.79 10.69 14.79
CA CYS A 154 -34.56 11.44 15.78
C CYS A 154 -34.58 10.64 17.10
N PHE A 155 -33.99 11.19 18.17
CA PHE A 155 -33.91 10.49 19.47
C PHE A 155 -35.23 10.45 20.25
N CYS A 156 -36.26 11.18 19.80
CA CYS A 156 -37.53 11.29 20.55
C CYS A 156 -38.60 10.25 20.18
N CYS A 157 -38.46 9.52 19.06
CA CYS A 157 -39.42 8.47 18.68
C CYS A 157 -38.66 7.34 17.96
N ASN A 158 -38.90 6.09 18.34
CA ASN A 158 -38.42 4.89 17.62
C ASN A 158 -39.13 4.73 16.25
N LEU A 159 -39.04 5.74 15.38
CA LEU A 159 -39.49 5.68 13.99
C LEU A 159 -38.28 5.91 13.07
N SER A 160 -37.90 4.86 12.34
CA SER A 160 -37.03 5.00 11.16
C SER A 160 -37.91 5.44 9.99
N LEU A 161 -37.67 6.64 9.47
CA LEU A 161 -38.29 7.09 8.21
C LEU A 161 -37.39 6.69 7.06
N HIS A 162 -37.81 5.69 6.28
CA HIS A 162 -37.22 5.38 4.98
C HIS A 162 -37.84 6.27 3.90
N HIS A 163 -37.04 6.95 3.11
CA HIS A 163 -37.54 7.69 1.95
C HIS A 163 -37.01 7.06 0.65
N HIS A 164 -37.93 6.53 -0.16
CA HIS A 164 -37.72 6.34 -1.61
C HIS A 164 -38.00 7.68 -2.30
N ARG A 165 -37.13 8.13 -3.22
CA ARG A 165 -37.44 9.29 -4.07
C ARG A 165 -37.55 8.92 -5.55
N HIS A 166 -38.65 9.38 -6.13
CA HIS A 166 -38.89 9.44 -7.57
C HIS A 166 -38.03 10.53 -8.22
N HIS A 167 -37.73 10.30 -9.50
CA HIS A 167 -37.07 11.21 -10.43
C HIS A 167 -37.77 12.57 -10.53
N HIS A 168 -37.09 13.62 -10.07
CA HIS A 168 -36.87 14.92 -10.73
C HIS A 168 -36.36 15.93 -9.68
N GLY A 169 -35.34 16.69 -10.05
CA GLY A 169 -34.60 17.56 -9.14
C GLY A 169 -35.47 18.65 -8.51
N GLN A 170 -35.58 18.61 -7.18
CA GLN A 170 -35.73 19.75 -6.28
C GLN A 170 -35.57 19.26 -4.83
N TYR A 171 -34.65 19.87 -4.08
CA TYR A 171 -34.54 19.65 -2.64
C TYR A 171 -35.71 20.36 -1.96
N GLN A 172 -36.81 19.66 -1.68
CA GLN A 172 -37.78 20.13 -0.70
C GLN A 172 -37.15 19.99 0.70
N VAL A 173 -36.81 21.13 1.31
CA VAL A 173 -36.67 21.23 2.76
C VAL A 173 -38.08 21.12 3.32
N ILE A 174 -38.40 20.02 4.01
CA ILE A 174 -39.62 19.93 4.80
C ILE A 174 -39.35 20.67 6.10
N GLU A 175 -39.83 21.90 6.18
CA GLU A 175 -39.88 22.65 7.43
C GLU A 175 -40.98 22.02 8.30
N MET A 176 -40.61 21.14 9.23
CA MET A 176 -41.54 20.64 10.23
C MET A 176 -41.63 21.66 11.37
N LEU A 177 -42.68 22.47 11.36
CA LEU A 177 -43.09 23.29 12.52
C LEU A 177 -43.56 22.36 13.65
N PHE A 178 -42.79 22.30 14.73
CA PHE A 178 -43.23 21.71 15.99
C PHE A 178 -43.52 22.84 17.00
N ASP A 179 -44.77 22.93 17.46
CA ASP A 179 -45.18 23.78 18.59
C ASP A 179 -44.71 23.17 19.92
N SER A 180 -43.41 23.27 20.22
CA SER A 180 -42.83 23.02 21.56
C SER A 180 -41.30 23.25 21.55
N PRO A 181 -40.70 23.86 22.59
CA PRO A 181 -39.26 24.05 22.68
C PRO A 181 -38.55 22.76 23.12
N LEU A 182 -38.65 21.70 22.32
CA LEU A 182 -37.80 20.52 22.46
C LEU A 182 -36.69 20.59 21.40
N LEU A 183 -35.47 20.79 21.88
CA LEU A 183 -34.25 20.87 21.06
C LEU A 183 -34.07 19.54 20.29
N VAL A 184 -34.51 19.49 19.04
CA VAL A 184 -34.21 18.37 18.14
C VAL A 184 -32.79 18.55 17.62
N GLN A 185 -31.82 17.87 18.25
CA GLN A 185 -30.46 17.82 17.72
C GLN A 185 -30.44 16.85 16.53
N ILE A 186 -30.62 17.38 15.32
CA ILE A 186 -30.45 16.63 14.08
C ILE A 186 -28.95 16.39 13.88
N MET A 187 -28.46 15.20 14.21
CA MET A 187 -27.14 14.76 13.76
C MET A 187 -27.28 14.16 12.36
N CYS A 188 -26.94 14.93 11.34
CA CYS A 188 -26.68 14.40 10.00
C CYS A 188 -25.29 13.76 10.01
N THR A 189 -25.20 12.45 10.21
CA THR A 189 -23.95 11.73 9.90
C THR A 189 -23.98 11.38 8.40
N SER A 190 -23.19 12.10 7.61
CA SER A 190 -22.92 11.72 6.24
C SER A 190 -21.90 10.57 6.24
N GLU A 191 -22.33 9.32 6.30
CA GLU A 191 -21.39 8.20 6.11
C GLU A 191 -21.20 7.95 4.61
N SER A 192 -20.50 8.88 3.93
CA SER A 192 -19.87 8.61 2.63
C SER A 192 -18.57 7.84 2.83
N GLY A 193 -18.32 6.84 1.98
CA GLY A 193 -17.08 6.08 2.00
C GLY A 193 -17.07 4.92 3.01
N GLU A 194 -18.24 4.33 3.28
CA GLU A 194 -18.31 3.00 3.87
C GLU A 194 -17.62 1.99 2.93
N VAL A 195 -16.77 1.14 3.49
CA VAL A 195 -16.10 0.06 2.75
C VAL A 195 -17.14 -1.04 2.52
N LEU A 196 -17.48 -1.30 1.26
CA LEU A 196 -18.58 -2.20 0.86
C LEU A 196 -18.25 -3.69 1.04
N CYS A 197 -16.97 -4.04 1.13
CA CYS A 197 -16.49 -5.38 1.35
C CYS A 197 -15.18 -5.37 2.14
N ARG A 198 -14.79 -6.52 2.69
CA ARG A 198 -13.45 -6.68 3.28
C ARG A 198 -12.39 -6.38 2.21
N PRO A 199 -11.29 -5.68 2.54
CA PRO A 199 -10.22 -5.42 1.58
C PRO A 199 -9.71 -6.72 0.94
N LEU A 200 -9.54 -6.70 -0.38
CA LEU A 200 -8.96 -7.81 -1.15
C LEU A 200 -7.43 -7.63 -1.15
N LEU A 201 -6.73 -8.41 -0.32
CA LEU A 201 -5.31 -8.21 -0.01
C LEU A 201 -4.38 -8.52 -1.19
N TYR A 202 -3.16 -7.98 -1.16
CA TYR A 202 -2.13 -8.12 -2.19
C TYR A 202 -1.89 -9.57 -2.68
N ASN A 203 -1.92 -10.56 -1.77
CA ASN A 203 -1.68 -11.97 -2.06
C ASN A 203 -2.95 -12.78 -2.33
N GLN A 204 -4.14 -12.21 -2.12
CA GLN A 204 -5.41 -12.88 -2.43
C GLN A 204 -5.61 -12.90 -3.94
N SER A 205 -6.07 -14.06 -4.43
CA SER A 205 -6.31 -14.32 -5.85
C SER A 205 -7.80 -14.51 -6.10
N CYS A 206 -8.31 -13.93 -7.18
CA CYS A 206 -9.66 -14.09 -7.71
C CYS A 206 -9.61 -14.85 -9.04
N PRO A 207 -9.39 -16.19 -9.02
CA PRO A 207 -9.24 -16.99 -10.24
C PRO A 207 -10.54 -17.09 -11.05
N ASP A 208 -11.69 -16.88 -10.42
CA ASP A 208 -13.02 -16.81 -11.04
C ASP A 208 -13.11 -15.71 -12.11
N ALA A 209 -12.45 -14.58 -11.87
CA ALA A 209 -12.43 -13.43 -12.78
C ALA A 209 -11.34 -13.51 -13.86
N LEU A 210 -10.35 -14.42 -13.71
CA LEU A 210 -9.20 -14.47 -14.61
C LEU A 210 -9.55 -14.76 -16.07
N PRO A 211 -10.50 -15.68 -16.40
CA PRO A 211 -10.92 -15.90 -17.78
C PRO A 211 -11.53 -14.65 -18.44
N GLU A 212 -12.34 -13.89 -17.70
CA GLU A 212 -12.95 -12.65 -18.18
C GLU A 212 -11.89 -11.56 -18.38
N VAL A 213 -10.94 -11.43 -17.46
CA VAL A 213 -9.82 -10.49 -17.63
C VAL A 213 -8.98 -10.83 -18.86
N LYS A 214 -8.70 -12.12 -19.10
CA LYS A 214 -7.96 -12.58 -20.29
C LYS A 214 -8.73 -12.39 -21.60
N SER A 215 -10.07 -12.32 -21.57
CA SER A 215 -10.85 -12.12 -22.79
C SER A 215 -10.87 -10.67 -23.27
N ILE A 216 -10.57 -9.71 -22.37
CA ILE A 216 -10.55 -8.28 -22.69
C ILE A 216 -9.15 -7.68 -22.75
N ALA A 217 -8.21 -8.16 -21.92
CA ALA A 217 -6.88 -7.57 -21.82
C ALA A 217 -5.96 -8.10 -22.94
N PRO A 218 -4.96 -7.31 -23.38
CA PRO A 218 -3.93 -7.80 -24.29
C PRO A 218 -3.28 -9.08 -23.78
N ALA A 219 -2.87 -9.94 -24.71
CA ALA A 219 -2.20 -11.19 -24.37
C ALA A 219 -0.99 -10.92 -23.45
N ASN A 220 -0.92 -11.69 -22.37
CA ASN A 220 0.16 -11.61 -21.37
C ASN A 220 0.27 -10.26 -20.62
N HIS A 221 -0.75 -9.40 -20.65
CA HIS A 221 -0.75 -8.16 -19.89
C HIS A 221 -0.59 -8.41 -18.37
N THR A 222 0.00 -7.46 -17.64
CA THR A 222 0.30 -7.58 -16.19
C THR A 222 -0.93 -7.82 -15.29
N VAL A 223 -2.12 -7.54 -15.83
CA VAL A 223 -3.43 -7.77 -15.18
C VAL A 223 -3.91 -9.22 -15.30
N CYS A 224 -3.35 -10.01 -16.22
CA CYS A 224 -3.69 -11.42 -16.48
C CYS A 224 -3.10 -12.36 -15.41
N SER A 225 -3.30 -12.00 -14.14
CA SER A 225 -2.90 -12.73 -12.94
C SER A 225 -4.03 -12.63 -11.93
N GLY A 226 -4.41 -13.74 -11.28
CA GLY A 226 -5.54 -13.77 -10.37
C GLY A 226 -5.42 -12.81 -9.18
N SER A 227 -4.21 -12.42 -8.78
CA SER A 227 -3.98 -11.44 -7.71
C SER A 227 -3.98 -9.97 -8.16
N SER A 228 -4.19 -9.71 -9.46
CA SER A 228 -4.26 -8.35 -9.99
C SER A 228 -5.45 -7.58 -9.42
N THR A 229 -5.33 -6.25 -9.35
CA THR A 229 -6.43 -5.37 -8.97
C THR A 229 -7.62 -5.53 -9.93
N LEU A 230 -7.36 -5.77 -11.22
CA LEU A 230 -8.43 -5.95 -12.20
C LEU A 230 -9.23 -7.25 -11.95
N CYS A 231 -8.57 -8.38 -11.65
CA CYS A 231 -9.29 -9.60 -11.28
C CYS A 231 -10.14 -9.40 -10.02
N LYS A 232 -9.62 -8.65 -9.03
CA LYS A 232 -10.35 -8.29 -7.80
C LYS A 232 -11.58 -7.43 -8.09
N LEU A 233 -11.44 -6.41 -8.94
CA LEU A 233 -12.53 -5.54 -9.38
C LEU A 233 -13.62 -6.33 -10.12
N VAL A 234 -13.23 -7.16 -11.10
CA VAL A 234 -14.15 -7.98 -11.90
C VAL A 234 -14.88 -9.00 -11.03
N SER A 235 -14.15 -9.69 -10.12
CA SER A 235 -14.75 -10.65 -9.18
C SER A 235 -15.81 -9.97 -8.30
N TRP A 236 -15.49 -8.81 -7.71
CA TRP A 236 -16.46 -8.04 -6.93
C TRP A 236 -17.65 -7.57 -7.77
N TRP A 237 -17.39 -7.07 -8.98
CA TRP A 237 -18.43 -6.60 -9.89
C TRP A 237 -19.45 -7.69 -10.21
N ASN A 238 -18.96 -8.92 -10.39
CA ASN A 238 -19.77 -10.09 -10.74
C ASN A 238 -20.63 -10.61 -9.58
N LEU A 239 -20.43 -10.13 -8.35
CA LEU A 239 -21.35 -10.37 -7.24
C LEU A 239 -22.71 -9.67 -7.43
N LYS A 240 -22.84 -8.73 -8.38
CA LYS A 240 -24.07 -8.02 -8.72
C LYS A 240 -24.75 -7.38 -7.51
N LEU A 241 -23.95 -6.82 -6.60
CA LEU A 241 -24.44 -6.17 -5.39
C LEU A 241 -25.35 -4.95 -5.74
N PRO A 242 -26.38 -4.66 -4.94
CA PRO A 242 -27.19 -3.46 -5.12
C PRO A 242 -26.33 -2.18 -5.10
N ASN A 243 -26.67 -1.20 -5.95
CA ASN A 243 -25.98 0.09 -6.05
C ASN A 243 -24.47 0.02 -6.36
N ARG A 244 -23.98 -1.09 -6.94
CA ARG A 244 -22.56 -1.22 -7.33
C ARG A 244 -22.05 -0.13 -8.28
N GLU A 245 -22.94 0.46 -9.08
CA GLU A 245 -22.65 1.57 -10.01
C GLU A 245 -22.25 2.86 -9.27
N SER A 246 -22.62 2.96 -8.00
CA SER A 246 -22.25 4.08 -7.13
C SER A 246 -20.95 3.83 -6.39
N ALA A 247 -20.20 2.76 -6.70
CA ALA A 247 -18.97 2.45 -6.00
C ALA A 247 -17.75 3.20 -6.56
N VAL A 248 -16.65 3.13 -5.83
CA VAL A 248 -15.33 3.57 -6.27
C VAL A 248 -14.28 2.58 -5.80
N LEU A 249 -13.29 2.32 -6.63
CA LEU A 249 -12.12 1.54 -6.30
C LEU A 249 -11.03 2.46 -5.74
N LEU A 250 -10.43 2.07 -4.62
CA LEU A 250 -9.22 2.66 -4.06
C LEU A 250 -8.23 1.55 -3.74
N HIS A 251 -6.95 1.79 -4.00
CA HIS A 251 -5.89 0.96 -3.46
C HIS A 251 -5.68 1.29 -1.97
N GLN A 252 -4.92 0.46 -1.24
CA GLN A 252 -4.63 0.70 0.18
C GLN A 252 -4.06 2.10 0.44
N ALA A 253 -3.06 2.51 -0.34
CA ALA A 253 -2.43 3.81 -0.22
C ALA A 253 -3.42 4.95 -0.47
N ASP A 254 -4.18 4.86 -1.58
CA ASP A 254 -5.20 5.83 -1.95
C ASP A 254 -6.24 6.03 -0.83
N TRP A 255 -6.70 4.94 -0.21
CA TRP A 255 -7.71 4.98 0.85
C TRP A 255 -7.18 5.66 2.11
N LEU A 256 -5.95 5.33 2.52
CA LEU A 256 -5.31 5.95 3.68
C LEU A 256 -5.07 7.44 3.45
N LEU A 257 -4.60 7.83 2.26
CA LEU A 257 -4.45 9.23 1.87
C LEU A 257 -5.81 9.93 1.87
N TRP A 258 -6.85 9.31 1.32
CA TRP A 258 -8.20 9.86 1.30
C TRP A 258 -8.74 10.17 2.70
N LEU A 259 -8.42 9.35 3.72
CA LEU A 259 -8.77 9.67 5.11
C LEU A 259 -8.17 11.00 5.58
N LEU A 260 -6.99 11.36 5.05
CA LEU A 260 -6.24 12.59 5.37
C LEU A 260 -6.73 13.81 4.59
N HIS A 261 -6.99 13.70 3.27
CA HIS A 261 -7.34 14.85 2.41
C HIS A 261 -8.82 14.96 2.04
N GLY A 262 -9.61 13.88 2.14
CA GLY A 262 -11.06 13.87 1.91
C GLY A 262 -11.52 13.96 0.45
N ARG A 263 -10.62 14.06 -0.53
CA ARG A 263 -10.95 14.07 -1.97
C ARG A 263 -10.99 12.63 -2.50
N LEU A 264 -12.17 12.07 -2.72
CA LEU A 264 -12.33 10.65 -3.10
C LEU A 264 -11.84 10.36 -4.53
N GLY A 265 -11.25 9.19 -4.74
CA GLY A 265 -10.98 8.65 -6.09
C GLY A 265 -9.71 9.17 -6.75
N VAL A 266 -8.61 9.29 -6.01
CA VAL A 266 -7.29 9.66 -6.56
C VAL A 266 -6.28 8.55 -6.24
N SER A 267 -5.54 8.10 -7.25
CA SER A 267 -4.46 7.11 -7.15
C SER A 267 -3.21 7.61 -7.89
N ASP A 268 -2.19 6.76 -7.98
CA ASP A 268 -0.92 7.04 -8.64
C ASP A 268 -0.58 6.04 -9.76
N TYR A 269 0.37 6.41 -10.62
CA TYR A 269 0.85 5.57 -11.73
C TYR A 269 1.26 4.15 -11.31
N ASN A 270 1.71 3.97 -10.07
CA ASN A 270 2.31 2.73 -9.61
C ASN A 270 1.27 1.77 -9.03
N ASN A 271 0.41 2.26 -8.14
CA ASN A 271 -0.71 1.52 -7.57
C ASN A 271 -1.68 1.09 -8.67
N ALA A 272 -1.98 1.98 -9.64
CA ALA A 272 -2.93 1.72 -10.71
C ALA A 272 -2.43 0.77 -11.81
N LEU A 273 -1.14 0.43 -11.87
CA LEU A 273 -0.59 -0.45 -12.91
C LEU A 273 -1.29 -1.82 -12.93
N LYS A 274 -1.59 -2.38 -11.74
CA LYS A 274 -2.21 -3.70 -11.61
C LYS A 274 -3.73 -3.71 -11.83
N VAL A 275 -4.38 -2.56 -12.00
CA VAL A 275 -5.75 -2.49 -12.53
C VAL A 275 -5.78 -2.33 -14.05
N GLY A 276 -4.64 -1.97 -14.66
CA GLY A 276 -4.49 -1.84 -16.11
C GLY A 276 -4.29 -0.41 -16.59
N TYR A 277 -4.01 0.54 -15.69
CA TYR A 277 -3.57 1.88 -16.09
C TYR A 277 -2.27 1.78 -16.88
N ASP A 278 -2.16 2.53 -17.99
CA ASP A 278 -0.93 2.64 -18.76
C ASP A 278 -0.23 3.96 -18.38
N PRO A 279 0.87 3.91 -17.61
CA PRO A 279 1.60 5.10 -17.22
C PRO A 279 2.44 5.70 -18.35
N GLU A 280 2.58 5.04 -19.51
CA GLU A 280 3.25 5.62 -20.67
C GLU A 280 2.32 6.59 -21.41
N SER A 281 1.08 6.17 -21.66
CA SER A 281 0.05 7.02 -22.27
C SER A 281 -0.71 7.89 -21.25
N GLU A 282 -0.40 7.72 -19.97
CA GLU A 282 -1.05 8.38 -18.83
C GLU A 282 -2.58 8.22 -18.81
N SER A 283 -3.07 7.04 -19.23
CA SER A 283 -4.50 6.79 -19.37
C SER A 283 -4.87 5.35 -19.08
N TYR A 284 -6.14 5.12 -18.72
CA TYR A 284 -6.71 3.78 -18.84
C TYR A 284 -6.92 3.43 -20.32
N PRO A 285 -6.51 2.22 -20.76
CA PRO A 285 -6.63 1.82 -22.16
C PRO A 285 -8.09 1.54 -22.56
N SER A 286 -8.38 1.63 -23.85
CA SER A 286 -9.74 1.49 -24.39
C SER A 286 -10.41 0.15 -24.07
N TRP A 287 -9.64 -0.94 -24.02
CA TRP A 287 -10.14 -2.27 -23.66
C TRP A 287 -10.66 -2.36 -22.23
N LEU A 288 -10.14 -1.50 -21.34
CA LEU A 288 -10.62 -1.38 -19.95
C LEU A 288 -11.77 -0.38 -19.86
N LEU A 289 -11.66 0.77 -20.53
CA LEU A 289 -12.69 1.82 -20.51
C LEU A 289 -14.01 1.39 -21.15
N SER A 290 -14.00 0.43 -22.07
CA SER A 290 -15.23 -0.12 -22.68
C SER A 290 -16.04 -1.01 -21.73
N GLN A 291 -15.48 -1.40 -20.59
CA GLN A 291 -16.13 -2.28 -19.63
C GLN A 291 -17.03 -1.48 -18.67
N PRO A 292 -18.14 -2.07 -18.20
CA PRO A 292 -19.09 -1.36 -17.38
C PRO A 292 -18.52 -0.97 -16.02
N TYR A 293 -17.58 -1.74 -15.43
CA TYR A 293 -16.93 -1.40 -14.15
C TYR A 293 -15.85 -0.31 -14.26
N SER A 294 -15.53 0.20 -15.45
CA SER A 294 -14.47 1.20 -15.62
C SER A 294 -14.75 2.53 -14.91
N HIS A 295 -16.02 2.87 -14.69
CA HIS A 295 -16.40 4.08 -13.95
C HIS A 295 -16.07 4.03 -12.45
N LEU A 296 -15.71 2.86 -11.90
CA LEU A 296 -15.22 2.73 -10.52
C LEU A 296 -13.76 3.18 -10.39
N LEU A 297 -13.01 3.26 -11.50
CA LEU A 297 -11.57 3.51 -11.47
C LEU A 297 -11.26 4.92 -10.93
N PRO A 298 -10.20 5.06 -10.11
CA PRO A 298 -9.78 6.36 -9.61
C PRO A 298 -9.15 7.22 -10.71
N VAL A 299 -9.14 8.54 -10.52
CA VAL A 299 -8.26 9.42 -11.29
C VAL A 299 -6.82 9.13 -10.89
N VAL A 300 -5.90 9.14 -11.84
CA VAL A 300 -4.49 8.78 -11.61
C VAL A 300 -3.60 10.00 -11.81
N GLN A 301 -2.64 10.22 -10.90
CA GLN A 301 -1.61 11.25 -10.99
C GLN A 301 -0.20 10.62 -10.87
N ALA A 302 0.85 11.41 -11.06
CA ALA A 302 2.20 10.95 -10.79
C ALA A 302 2.41 10.70 -9.28
N PRO A 303 3.28 9.75 -8.88
CA PRO A 303 3.70 9.59 -7.49
C PRO A 303 4.33 10.87 -6.92
N GLY A 304 3.96 11.23 -5.69
CA GLY A 304 4.48 12.40 -4.99
C GLY A 304 3.98 13.74 -5.56
N THR A 305 2.74 13.80 -6.06
CA THR A 305 2.08 15.06 -6.47
C THR A 305 1.03 15.49 -5.46
N SER A 306 0.86 16.79 -5.25
CA SER A 306 -0.14 17.34 -4.33
C SER A 306 -1.57 16.96 -4.74
N ILE A 307 -2.33 16.36 -3.83
CA ILE A 307 -3.76 16.08 -3.99
C ILE A 307 -4.58 17.24 -3.41
N GLY A 308 -4.17 17.77 -2.26
CA GLY A 308 -4.84 18.86 -1.57
C GLY A 308 -4.38 19.00 -0.12
N ASN A 309 -4.94 19.98 0.58
CA ASN A 309 -4.58 20.25 1.97
C ASN A 309 -5.05 19.14 2.91
N LEU A 310 -4.29 18.91 3.99
CA LEU A 310 -4.69 18.05 5.09
C LEU A 310 -5.99 18.55 5.70
N LYS A 311 -6.94 17.65 5.96
CA LYS A 311 -8.24 18.00 6.53
C LYS A 311 -8.08 18.80 7.83
N GLU A 312 -8.89 19.84 7.96
CA GLU A 312 -8.89 20.73 9.14
C GLU A 312 -9.05 19.98 10.46
N SER A 313 -9.93 18.98 10.50
CA SER A 313 -10.14 18.16 11.70
C SER A 313 -8.85 17.48 12.17
N ILE A 314 -8.01 17.02 11.23
CA ILE A 314 -6.74 16.35 11.53
C ILE A 314 -5.68 17.39 11.89
N ARG A 315 -5.60 18.51 11.17
CA ARG A 315 -4.70 19.63 11.49
C ARG A 315 -4.90 20.11 12.93
N ARG A 316 -6.14 20.38 13.32
CA ARG A 316 -6.48 20.84 14.69
C ARG A 316 -6.23 19.77 15.75
N GLN A 317 -6.53 18.51 15.47
CA GLN A 317 -6.36 17.42 16.43
C GLN A 317 -4.87 17.13 16.72
N PHE A 318 -4.03 17.12 15.69
CA PHE A 318 -2.63 16.69 15.80
C PHE A 318 -1.62 17.84 15.76
N GLY A 319 -2.05 19.07 15.47
CA GLY A 319 -1.18 20.26 15.45
C GLY A 319 -0.29 20.36 14.21
N PHE A 320 -0.81 19.99 13.04
CA PHE A 320 -0.13 20.22 11.76
C PHE A 320 -0.36 21.66 11.26
N PRO A 321 0.58 22.24 10.48
CA PRO A 321 0.43 23.54 9.84
C PRO A 321 -0.81 23.64 8.94
N ASP A 322 -1.31 24.87 8.78
CA ASP A 322 -2.47 25.12 7.96
C ASP A 322 -2.25 24.85 6.47
N ASP A 323 -1.02 25.05 5.99
CA ASP A 323 -0.56 24.81 4.62
C ASP A 323 -0.03 23.38 4.39
N CYS A 324 -0.20 22.47 5.35
CA CYS A 324 0.23 21.08 5.20
C CYS A 324 -0.56 20.39 4.08
N ILE A 325 0.15 19.91 3.05
CA ILE A 325 -0.44 19.19 1.92
C ILE A 325 -0.36 17.68 2.08
N VAL A 326 -1.23 16.97 1.37
CA VAL A 326 -1.19 15.52 1.20
C VAL A 326 -0.93 15.22 -0.26
N CYS A 327 0.07 14.38 -0.53
CA CYS A 327 0.50 13.99 -1.85
C CYS A 327 0.11 12.53 -2.16
N THR A 328 0.07 12.20 -3.44
CA THR A 328 -0.04 10.81 -3.90
C THR A 328 1.14 9.97 -3.40
N GLY A 329 0.85 8.67 -3.28
CA GLY A 329 1.75 7.67 -2.75
C GLY A 329 2.54 6.91 -3.81
N THR A 330 2.84 5.66 -3.47
CA THR A 330 3.33 4.62 -4.38
C THR A 330 3.10 3.24 -3.72
N THR A 331 3.73 2.18 -4.23
CA THR A 331 3.78 0.87 -3.56
C THR A 331 5.02 0.73 -2.68
N ASP A 332 4.93 -0.08 -1.63
CA ASP A 332 6.02 -0.40 -0.69
C ASP A 332 7.36 -0.74 -1.38
N SER A 333 7.28 -1.54 -2.44
CA SER A 333 8.42 -2.03 -3.20
C SER A 333 9.11 -0.93 -4.02
N ILE A 334 8.38 0.12 -4.40
CA ILE A 334 8.93 1.28 -5.12
C ILE A 334 9.41 2.33 -4.13
N ALA A 335 8.69 2.54 -3.02
CA ALA A 335 9.14 3.39 -1.93
C ALA A 335 10.49 2.92 -1.38
N ALA A 336 10.66 1.61 -1.17
CA ALA A 336 11.95 1.03 -0.75
C ALA A 336 13.08 1.25 -1.79
N PHE A 337 12.75 1.30 -3.09
CA PHE A 337 13.72 1.67 -4.13
C PHE A 337 14.08 3.15 -4.07
N LEU A 338 13.08 4.03 -3.95
CA LEU A 338 13.28 5.48 -3.81
C LEU A 338 14.17 5.82 -2.60
N ALA A 339 14.05 5.05 -1.51
CA ALA A 339 14.88 5.23 -0.34
C ALA A 339 16.39 5.08 -0.62
N ALA A 340 16.76 4.25 -1.60
CA ALA A 340 18.15 4.06 -1.99
C ALA A 340 18.74 5.26 -2.77
N ARG A 341 17.90 6.24 -3.17
CA ARG A 341 18.31 7.47 -3.89
C ARG A 341 19.04 7.23 -5.22
N GLY A 342 18.80 6.09 -5.88
CA GLY A 342 19.26 5.84 -7.25
C GLY A 342 18.33 6.47 -8.28
N THR A 343 18.47 7.76 -8.58
CA THR A 343 17.58 8.51 -9.49
C THR A 343 18.06 8.57 -10.94
N GLU A 344 19.28 8.15 -11.22
CA GLU A 344 19.85 8.16 -12.57
C GLU A 344 19.62 6.82 -13.29
N PRO A 345 19.33 6.82 -14.61
CA PRO A 345 19.32 5.60 -15.40
C PRO A 345 20.63 4.81 -15.22
N GLY A 346 20.53 3.48 -15.17
CA GLY A 346 21.66 2.60 -14.88
C GLY A 346 21.94 2.40 -13.39
N LYS A 347 21.37 3.22 -12.49
CA LYS A 347 21.34 2.90 -11.06
C LYS A 347 20.38 1.75 -10.80
N ALA A 348 20.86 0.79 -10.02
CA ALA A 348 20.11 -0.38 -9.67
C ALA A 348 20.08 -0.62 -8.17
N VAL A 349 19.04 -1.30 -7.71
CA VAL A 349 18.96 -1.82 -6.34
C VAL A 349 18.71 -3.31 -6.39
N THR A 350 19.57 -4.07 -5.72
CA THR A 350 19.37 -5.49 -5.45
C THR A 350 18.91 -5.66 -4.01
N SER A 351 17.74 -6.25 -3.84
CA SER A 351 17.24 -6.70 -2.54
C SER A 351 17.66 -8.15 -2.31
N LEU A 352 18.63 -8.35 -1.41
CA LEU A 352 19.07 -9.65 -0.92
C LEU A 352 18.19 -10.09 0.25
N GLY A 353 16.90 -10.33 -0.05
CA GLY A 353 15.89 -10.78 0.90
C GLY A 353 15.77 -12.30 0.94
N SER A 354 14.60 -12.82 1.36
CA SER A 354 14.28 -14.25 1.23
C SER A 354 14.43 -14.73 -0.21
N THR A 355 14.04 -13.87 -1.16
CA THR A 355 14.29 -14.02 -2.60
C THR A 355 15.23 -12.90 -3.08
N LEU A 356 15.83 -13.10 -4.25
CA LEU A 356 16.65 -12.12 -4.95
C LEU A 356 15.73 -11.29 -5.87
N ALA A 357 15.57 -10.01 -5.56
CA ALA A 357 14.85 -9.08 -6.43
C ALA A 357 15.78 -7.98 -6.90
N ILE A 358 15.79 -7.72 -8.20
CA ILE A 358 16.57 -6.63 -8.81
C ILE A 358 15.61 -5.59 -9.39
N LYS A 359 15.99 -4.32 -9.25
CA LYS A 359 15.30 -3.18 -9.87
C LYS A 359 16.35 -2.30 -10.53
N LEU A 360 16.09 -1.92 -11.78
CA LEU A 360 17.00 -1.15 -12.61
C LEU A 360 16.26 0.05 -13.16
N LEU A 361 16.78 1.26 -12.90
CA LEU A 361 16.23 2.46 -13.48
C LEU A 361 16.70 2.60 -14.93
N SER A 362 15.77 2.86 -15.83
CA SER A 362 15.96 2.80 -17.27
C SER A 362 15.26 3.96 -17.95
N THR A 363 15.81 4.44 -19.06
CA THR A 363 15.14 5.39 -19.96
C THR A 363 14.09 4.70 -20.85
N LYS A 364 14.17 3.38 -21.00
CA LYS A 364 13.26 2.57 -21.82
C LYS A 364 12.37 1.69 -20.95
N ARG A 365 11.08 1.66 -21.28
CA ARG A 365 10.10 0.71 -20.73
C ARG A 365 10.45 -0.70 -21.18
N VAL A 366 10.41 -1.65 -20.25
CA VAL A 366 10.62 -3.08 -20.52
C VAL A 366 9.57 -3.91 -19.77
N ASP A 367 8.74 -4.60 -20.52
CA ASP A 367 7.77 -5.56 -20.00
C ASP A 367 7.93 -6.87 -20.78
N ASP A 368 8.12 -7.98 -20.07
CA ASP A 368 8.20 -9.30 -20.67
C ASP A 368 7.58 -10.35 -19.75
N ALA A 369 6.40 -10.83 -20.14
CA ALA A 369 5.64 -11.77 -19.34
C ALA A 369 6.28 -13.16 -19.23
N ARG A 370 7.14 -13.56 -20.18
CA ARG A 370 7.82 -14.87 -20.16
C ARG A 370 8.70 -14.98 -18.92
N TYR A 371 9.36 -13.87 -18.58
CA TYR A 371 10.22 -13.76 -17.41
C TYR A 371 9.52 -13.05 -16.22
N GLY A 372 8.28 -12.58 -16.41
CA GLY A 372 7.58 -11.75 -15.45
C GLY A 372 8.33 -10.46 -15.11
N VAL A 373 9.01 -9.89 -16.10
CA VAL A 373 9.63 -8.56 -16.04
C VAL A 373 8.54 -7.52 -16.29
N TYR A 374 8.51 -6.49 -15.47
CA TYR A 374 7.55 -5.39 -15.60
C TYR A 374 8.19 -4.05 -15.25
N SER A 375 7.66 -2.97 -15.83
CA SER A 375 8.13 -1.61 -15.62
C SER A 375 7.12 -0.75 -14.87
N HIS A 376 7.59 -0.03 -13.86
CA HIS A 376 6.84 1.07 -13.24
C HIS A 376 7.41 2.41 -13.68
N ARG A 377 6.56 3.40 -13.94
CA ARG A 377 7.04 4.77 -14.19
C ARG A 377 7.49 5.42 -12.89
N LEU A 378 8.69 6.00 -12.91
CA LEU A 378 9.29 6.75 -11.82
C LEU A 378 9.84 8.03 -12.43
N ASP A 379 9.17 9.15 -12.14
CA ASP A 379 9.39 10.43 -12.83
C ASP A 379 9.26 10.29 -14.36
N ASP A 380 10.29 10.69 -15.10
CA ASP A 380 10.41 10.56 -16.55
C ASP A 380 11.06 9.23 -17.00
N LYS A 381 11.23 8.28 -16.09
CA LYS A 381 11.99 7.03 -16.28
C LYS A 381 11.14 5.79 -15.97
N TRP A 382 11.75 4.63 -16.18
CA TRP A 382 11.16 3.32 -15.98
C TRP A 382 11.97 2.50 -14.99
N LEU A 383 11.33 2.07 -13.92
CA LEU A 383 11.87 1.14 -12.96
C LEU A 383 11.54 -0.29 -13.39
N VAL A 384 12.51 -0.95 -14.04
CA VAL A 384 12.39 -2.30 -14.58
C VAL A 384 12.73 -3.31 -13.48
N GLY A 385 11.83 -4.25 -13.20
CA GLY A 385 11.99 -5.23 -12.12
C GLY A 385 11.99 -6.68 -12.58
N GLY A 386 12.79 -7.51 -11.91
CA GLY A 386 12.79 -8.96 -12.02
C GLY A 386 13.12 -9.62 -10.68
N ALA A 387 12.62 -10.82 -10.42
CA ALA A 387 12.86 -11.53 -9.16
C ALA A 387 13.09 -13.03 -9.38
N SER A 388 14.18 -13.53 -8.79
CA SER A 388 14.57 -14.93 -8.75
C SER A 388 14.18 -15.57 -7.41
N ASN A 389 13.85 -16.86 -7.46
CA ASN A 389 13.56 -17.69 -6.29
C ASN A 389 14.82 -18.01 -5.45
N THR A 390 16.02 -17.73 -5.95
CA THR A 390 17.26 -17.82 -5.14
C THR A 390 17.30 -16.72 -4.07
N GLY A 391 18.18 -16.83 -3.07
CA GLY A 391 18.38 -15.77 -2.08
C GLY A 391 18.49 -16.27 -0.65
N GLY A 392 17.96 -15.49 0.29
CA GLY A 392 18.07 -15.74 1.73
C GLY A 392 17.31 -16.96 2.24
N ALA A 393 16.24 -17.40 1.56
CA ALA A 393 15.45 -18.55 2.01
C ALA A 393 16.24 -19.87 1.91
N ILE A 394 16.93 -20.09 0.79
CA ILE A 394 17.84 -21.23 0.64
C ILE A 394 19.08 -21.11 1.54
N LEU A 395 19.60 -19.89 1.76
CA LEU A 395 20.68 -19.68 2.73
C LEU A 395 20.24 -20.08 4.15
N ARG A 396 19.05 -19.69 4.58
CA ARG A 396 18.48 -20.02 5.91
C ARG A 396 18.14 -21.49 6.09
N GLN A 397 17.85 -22.20 5.00
CA GLN A 397 17.67 -23.64 5.04
C GLN A 397 18.99 -24.38 5.33
N LEU A 398 20.13 -23.79 4.97
CA LEU A 398 21.46 -24.39 5.10
C LEU A 398 22.23 -23.88 6.32
N PHE A 399 22.05 -22.61 6.70
CA PHE A 399 22.85 -21.92 7.71
C PHE A 399 21.98 -20.98 8.54
N SER A 400 22.26 -20.89 9.84
CA SER A 400 21.75 -19.81 10.70
C SER A 400 22.38 -18.46 10.34
N ASP A 401 21.75 -17.36 10.75
CA ASP A 401 22.28 -16.02 10.55
C ASP A 401 23.70 -15.86 11.18
N GLU A 402 23.95 -16.49 12.34
CA GLU A 402 25.26 -16.50 13.01
C GLU A 402 26.30 -17.33 12.24
N GLN A 403 25.88 -18.46 11.66
CA GLN A 403 26.75 -19.26 10.80
C GLN A 403 27.13 -18.49 9.53
N LEU A 404 26.18 -17.83 8.88
CA LEU A 404 26.44 -17.00 7.71
C LEU A 404 27.47 -15.91 8.02
N GLU A 405 27.33 -15.23 9.15
CA GLU A 405 28.28 -14.20 9.57
C GLU A 405 29.68 -14.78 9.85
N ARG A 406 29.77 -15.84 10.65
CA ARG A 406 31.04 -16.47 11.04
C ARG A 406 31.79 -17.07 9.85
N LEU A 407 31.10 -17.75 8.95
CA LEU A 407 31.70 -18.37 7.76
C LEU A 407 32.11 -17.31 6.74
N SER A 408 31.30 -16.26 6.53
CA SER A 408 31.62 -15.19 5.57
C SER A 408 32.90 -14.42 5.93
N ARG A 409 33.26 -14.32 7.21
CA ARG A 409 34.52 -13.69 7.65
C ARG A 409 35.78 -14.48 7.25
N GLN A 410 35.63 -15.76 6.91
CA GLN A 410 36.73 -16.65 6.52
C GLN A 410 36.90 -16.76 5.00
N ILE A 411 35.96 -16.21 4.23
CA ILE A 411 36.03 -16.18 2.77
C ILE A 411 36.97 -15.04 2.35
N ASP A 412 37.92 -15.33 1.46
CA ASP A 412 38.61 -14.30 0.69
C ASP A 412 37.75 -13.92 -0.53
N PRO A 413 37.10 -12.75 -0.54
CA PRO A 413 36.19 -12.36 -1.63
C PRO A 413 36.93 -12.01 -2.93
N ALA A 414 38.26 -11.84 -2.90
CA ALA A 414 39.05 -11.57 -4.11
C ALA A 414 39.28 -12.83 -4.95
N VAL A 415 39.22 -14.01 -4.33
CA VAL A 415 39.36 -15.30 -5.00
C VAL A 415 38.01 -15.74 -5.55
N ALA A 416 37.98 -16.30 -6.75
CA ALA A 416 36.76 -16.86 -7.33
C ALA A 416 36.52 -18.30 -6.85
N SER A 417 35.28 -18.62 -6.47
CA SER A 417 34.86 -19.99 -6.24
C SER A 417 34.65 -20.74 -7.55
N SER A 418 35.20 -21.95 -7.67
CA SER A 418 35.02 -22.84 -8.82
C SER A 418 33.66 -23.54 -8.86
N LEU A 419 32.84 -23.38 -7.81
CA LEU A 419 31.54 -24.06 -7.68
C LEU A 419 30.48 -23.34 -8.54
N ASP A 420 29.79 -24.09 -9.39
CA ASP A 420 28.68 -23.61 -10.22
C ASP A 420 27.34 -24.11 -9.68
N TYR A 421 26.71 -23.30 -8.84
CA TYR A 421 25.43 -23.62 -8.24
C TYR A 421 24.27 -22.85 -8.86
N TYR A 422 23.07 -23.39 -8.68
CA TYR A 422 21.80 -22.69 -8.85
C TYR A 422 21.00 -22.88 -7.56
N PRO A 423 21.24 -22.05 -6.52
CA PRO A 423 20.70 -22.28 -5.18
C PRO A 423 19.18 -22.04 -5.12
N LEU A 424 18.40 -23.09 -4.93
CA LEU A 424 16.94 -23.04 -4.79
C LEU A 424 16.47 -24.00 -3.70
N GLN A 425 15.33 -23.73 -3.07
CA GLN A 425 14.72 -24.66 -2.10
C GLN A 425 13.96 -25.81 -2.79
N SER A 426 13.34 -25.51 -3.93
CA SER A 426 12.56 -26.44 -4.75
C SER A 426 12.71 -26.08 -6.22
N SER A 427 12.29 -26.97 -7.12
CA SER A 427 12.34 -26.69 -8.56
C SER A 427 11.48 -25.50 -8.97
N GLY A 428 11.96 -24.76 -9.97
CA GLY A 428 11.22 -23.73 -10.66
C GLY A 428 11.83 -22.34 -10.53
N GLU A 429 11.90 -21.66 -11.67
CA GLU A 429 12.36 -20.29 -11.78
C GLU A 429 11.55 -19.56 -12.85
N ARG A 430 11.34 -18.25 -12.67
CA ARG A 430 10.74 -17.39 -13.68
C ARG A 430 11.72 -16.38 -14.26
N PHE A 431 12.59 -15.84 -13.41
CA PHE A 431 13.60 -14.87 -13.78
C PHE A 431 14.90 -15.20 -13.04
N PRO A 432 16.08 -15.12 -13.68
CA PRO A 432 16.32 -14.78 -15.09
C PRO A 432 16.21 -15.98 -16.05
N VAL A 433 15.75 -17.14 -15.56
CA VAL A 433 15.49 -18.33 -16.38
C VAL A 433 14.01 -18.65 -16.28
N ALA A 434 13.31 -18.63 -17.41
CA ALA A 434 11.90 -19.00 -17.48
C ALA A 434 11.76 -20.52 -17.63
N ASP A 435 11.92 -21.24 -16.52
CA ASP A 435 11.80 -22.70 -16.48
C ASP A 435 11.12 -23.14 -15.18
N PRO A 436 9.83 -23.54 -15.22
CA PRO A 436 9.10 -23.97 -14.03
C PRO A 436 9.64 -25.27 -13.42
N ASN A 437 10.50 -26.00 -14.13
CA ASN A 437 11.09 -27.27 -13.69
C ASN A 437 12.59 -27.15 -13.35
N LEU A 438 13.17 -25.93 -13.36
CA LEU A 438 14.59 -25.73 -13.12
C LEU A 438 14.99 -26.31 -11.76
N ALA A 439 15.81 -27.36 -11.76
CA ALA A 439 16.20 -28.07 -10.55
C ALA A 439 17.21 -27.25 -9.72
N PRO A 440 17.14 -27.31 -8.37
CA PRO A 440 18.21 -26.81 -7.51
C PRO A 440 19.54 -27.50 -7.83
N ARG A 441 20.62 -26.74 -7.98
CA ARG A 441 21.98 -27.28 -8.17
C ARG A 441 22.89 -26.81 -7.04
N LEU A 442 23.21 -27.70 -6.10
CA LEU A 442 24.06 -27.45 -4.94
C LEU A 442 25.15 -28.52 -4.76
N LEU A 443 25.43 -29.29 -5.82
CA LEU A 443 26.46 -30.33 -5.85
C LEU A 443 27.57 -29.98 -6.85
N PRO A 444 28.83 -30.40 -6.59
CA PRO A 444 29.29 -31.12 -5.38
C PRO A 444 29.29 -30.20 -4.15
N ARG A 445 28.92 -30.71 -2.97
CA ARG A 445 29.09 -29.98 -1.69
C ARG A 445 30.46 -30.35 -1.11
N PRO A 446 31.43 -29.42 -1.01
CA PRO A 446 32.70 -29.69 -0.36
C PRO A 446 32.51 -29.92 1.15
N GLU A 447 33.46 -30.60 1.79
CA GLU A 447 33.45 -30.83 3.25
C GLU A 447 33.61 -29.51 4.02
N ASN A 448 34.31 -28.53 3.44
CA ASN A 448 34.52 -27.22 4.02
C ASN A 448 33.31 -26.29 3.78
N ASP A 449 32.54 -26.01 4.84
CA ASP A 449 31.38 -25.12 4.77
C ASP A 449 31.73 -23.68 4.35
N VAL A 450 32.98 -23.22 4.53
CA VAL A 450 33.43 -21.91 4.03
C VAL A 450 33.47 -21.91 2.50
N GLU A 451 34.03 -22.96 1.89
CA GLU A 451 34.06 -23.13 0.43
C GLU A 451 32.65 -23.30 -0.13
N TYR A 452 31.81 -24.08 0.56
CA TYR A 452 30.42 -24.28 0.16
C TYR A 452 29.63 -22.97 0.18
N LEU A 453 29.72 -22.19 1.26
CA LEU A 453 29.07 -20.89 1.37
C LEU A 453 29.60 -19.92 0.30
N HIS A 454 30.92 -19.88 0.07
CA HIS A 454 31.51 -19.05 -0.97
C HIS A 454 30.93 -19.40 -2.36
N GLY A 455 30.84 -20.68 -2.70
CA GLY A 455 30.21 -21.15 -3.93
C GLY A 455 28.76 -20.71 -4.08
N ILE A 456 27.98 -20.74 -2.98
CA ILE A 456 26.58 -20.29 -2.98
C ILE A 456 26.49 -18.77 -3.18
N LEU A 457 27.22 -17.98 -2.39
CA LEU A 457 27.20 -16.52 -2.47
C LEU A 457 27.65 -16.01 -3.85
N GLU A 458 28.70 -16.63 -4.41
CA GLU A 458 29.20 -16.30 -5.75
C GLU A 458 28.22 -16.73 -6.84
N SER A 459 27.58 -17.90 -6.71
CA SER A 459 26.58 -18.35 -7.68
C SER A 459 25.31 -17.48 -7.66
N ILE A 460 24.86 -17.01 -6.50
CA ILE A 460 23.77 -16.03 -6.41
C ILE A 460 24.18 -14.72 -7.11
N ALA A 461 25.43 -14.26 -6.94
CA ALA A 461 25.94 -13.09 -7.66
C ALA A 461 25.96 -13.28 -9.18
N ARG A 462 26.25 -14.50 -9.68
CA ARG A 462 26.13 -14.83 -11.11
C ARG A 462 24.69 -14.78 -11.60
N ILE A 463 23.72 -15.24 -10.79
CA ILE A 463 22.29 -15.15 -11.09
C ILE A 463 21.84 -13.68 -11.12
N GLU A 464 22.30 -12.86 -10.17
CA GLU A 464 22.07 -11.41 -10.15
C GLU A 464 22.61 -10.74 -11.44
N GLY A 465 23.86 -11.00 -11.80
CA GLY A 465 24.47 -10.47 -13.02
C GLY A 465 23.75 -10.93 -14.29
N LYS A 466 23.32 -12.20 -14.33
CA LYS A 466 22.49 -12.72 -15.42
C LYS A 466 21.14 -12.00 -15.50
N GLY A 467 20.55 -11.63 -14.37
CA GLY A 467 19.34 -10.82 -14.30
C GLY A 467 19.55 -9.44 -14.93
N TYR A 468 20.57 -8.69 -14.51
CA TYR A 468 20.86 -7.37 -15.09
C TYR A 468 21.18 -7.46 -16.58
N LYS A 469 21.94 -8.46 -17.00
CA LYS A 469 22.24 -8.72 -18.41
C LYS A 469 20.96 -8.97 -19.21
N LEU A 470 20.04 -9.78 -18.70
CA LEU A 470 18.77 -10.06 -19.35
C LEU A 470 17.92 -8.80 -19.50
N LEU A 471 17.86 -7.94 -18.47
CA LEU A 471 17.15 -6.66 -18.57
C LEU A 471 17.74 -5.76 -19.66
N LYS A 472 19.07 -5.67 -19.75
CA LYS A 472 19.77 -4.94 -20.82
C LYS A 472 19.45 -5.53 -22.20
N GLU A 473 19.49 -6.86 -22.35
CA GLU A 473 19.16 -7.55 -23.61
C GLU A 473 17.71 -7.30 -24.05
N MET A 474 16.79 -7.09 -23.10
CA MET A 474 15.40 -6.68 -23.38
C MET A 474 15.24 -5.18 -23.70
N GLY A 475 16.32 -4.40 -23.56
CA GLY A 475 16.40 -3.00 -23.95
C GLY A 475 16.41 -2.00 -22.79
N ALA A 476 16.51 -2.44 -21.53
CA ALA A 476 16.73 -1.52 -20.42
C ALA A 476 18.10 -0.84 -20.54
N THR A 477 18.23 0.35 -19.96
CA THR A 477 19.54 0.99 -19.75
C THR A 477 20.47 0.02 -19.00
N GLU A 478 21.75 -0.06 -19.39
CA GLU A 478 22.72 -0.93 -18.72
C GLU A 478 22.95 -0.52 -17.26
N ALA A 479 23.12 -1.50 -16.38
CA ALA A 479 23.44 -1.24 -14.98
C ALA A 479 24.87 -0.69 -14.84
N GLU A 480 25.02 0.42 -14.13
CA GLU A 480 26.31 1.10 -13.89
C GLU A 480 26.75 1.05 -12.43
N GLU A 481 25.80 1.00 -11.50
CA GLU A 481 26.07 0.85 -10.06
C GLU A 481 24.91 0.07 -9.41
N VAL A 482 25.25 -0.82 -8.49
CA VAL A 482 24.27 -1.61 -7.75
C VAL A 482 24.31 -1.28 -6.26
N LEU A 483 23.23 -0.66 -5.80
CA LEU A 483 22.96 -0.49 -4.38
C LEU A 483 22.34 -1.76 -3.81
N THR A 484 22.64 -2.05 -2.55
CA THR A 484 22.25 -3.32 -1.90
C THR A 484 21.30 -3.06 -0.75
N ALA A 485 20.17 -3.74 -0.74
CA ALA A 485 19.18 -3.75 0.32
C ALA A 485 18.90 -5.18 0.83
N GLY A 486 18.08 -5.30 1.86
CA GLY A 486 17.69 -6.60 2.43
C GLY A 486 18.72 -7.19 3.39
N GLY A 487 18.39 -8.36 3.96
CA GLY A 487 19.21 -9.00 5.00
C GLY A 487 20.63 -9.33 4.56
N GLY A 488 20.85 -9.60 3.27
CA GLY A 488 22.19 -9.85 2.71
C GLY A 488 23.07 -8.60 2.62
N ALA A 489 22.51 -7.39 2.67
CA ALA A 489 23.28 -6.15 2.58
C ALA A 489 24.28 -5.97 3.73
N LYS A 490 24.04 -6.60 4.90
CA LYS A 490 24.95 -6.56 6.08
C LYS A 490 26.25 -7.35 5.89
N ASN A 491 26.40 -8.10 4.79
CA ASN A 491 27.55 -8.96 4.56
C ASN A 491 28.55 -8.28 3.60
N ASP A 492 29.58 -7.63 4.15
CA ASP A 492 30.61 -6.93 3.36
C ASP A 492 31.44 -7.87 2.48
N THR A 493 31.68 -9.10 2.93
CA THR A 493 32.32 -10.13 2.10
C THR A 493 31.47 -10.38 0.84
N TRP A 494 30.15 -10.50 1.00
CA TRP A 494 29.26 -10.74 -0.14
C TRP A 494 29.15 -9.54 -1.07
N ILE A 495 29.19 -8.31 -0.55
CA ILE A 495 29.29 -7.10 -1.38
C ILE A 495 30.54 -7.15 -2.27
N LYS A 496 31.70 -7.51 -1.71
CA LYS A 496 32.95 -7.63 -2.47
C LYS A 496 32.91 -8.74 -3.52
N ILE A 497 32.33 -9.91 -3.19
CA ILE A 497 32.10 -10.99 -4.16
C ILE A 497 31.22 -10.50 -5.31
N ARG A 498 30.10 -9.84 -4.99
CA ARG A 498 29.17 -9.30 -6.00
C ARG A 498 29.84 -8.25 -6.87
N GLN A 499 30.60 -7.32 -6.30
CA GLN A 499 31.37 -6.33 -7.06
C GLN A 499 32.32 -6.99 -8.07
N ARG A 500 33.06 -8.04 -7.65
CA ARG A 500 33.94 -8.80 -8.54
C ARG A 500 33.18 -9.52 -9.64
N VAL A 501 32.08 -10.21 -9.30
CA VAL A 501 31.31 -11.05 -10.23
C VAL A 501 30.52 -10.21 -11.23
N LEU A 502 29.90 -9.12 -10.78
CA LEU A 502 29.11 -8.22 -11.61
C LEU A 502 30.00 -7.33 -12.48
N GLY A 503 31.24 -7.05 -12.04
CA GLY A 503 32.12 -6.08 -12.72
C GLY A 503 31.64 -4.64 -12.60
N LEU A 504 30.80 -4.34 -11.60
CA LEU A 504 30.19 -3.03 -11.35
C LEU A 504 30.48 -2.59 -9.91
N PRO A 505 30.53 -1.27 -9.63
CA PRO A 505 30.49 -0.75 -8.26
C PRO A 505 29.26 -1.30 -7.51
N VAL A 506 29.50 -1.90 -6.34
CA VAL A 506 28.45 -2.41 -5.46
C VAL A 506 28.62 -1.84 -4.07
N SER A 507 27.56 -1.25 -3.53
CA SER A 507 27.58 -0.63 -2.22
C SER A 507 26.26 -0.89 -1.47
N ARG A 508 26.23 -0.59 -0.17
CA ARG A 508 24.99 -0.63 0.62
C ARG A 508 24.18 0.62 0.30
N ALA A 509 22.87 0.45 0.13
CA ALA A 509 21.97 1.61 0.12
C ALA A 509 22.03 2.29 1.50
N VAL A 510 22.13 3.63 1.52
CA VAL A 510 22.17 4.40 2.77
C VAL A 510 20.86 4.26 3.56
N HIS A 511 19.74 4.26 2.84
CA HIS A 511 18.41 4.01 3.38
C HIS A 511 17.69 2.96 2.53
N THR A 512 16.89 2.11 3.17
CA THR A 512 16.13 1.03 2.51
C THR A 512 14.67 0.98 2.96
N GLU A 513 14.29 1.84 3.89
CA GLU A 513 12.96 1.86 4.49
C GLU A 513 11.95 2.52 3.56
N ALA A 514 10.84 1.84 3.29
CA ALA A 514 9.79 2.35 2.40
C ALA A 514 9.24 3.70 2.89
N SER A 515 9.05 3.87 4.21
CA SER A 515 8.61 5.15 4.80
C SER A 515 9.58 6.30 4.52
N TYR A 516 10.89 6.03 4.40
CA TYR A 516 11.86 7.04 3.97
C TYR A 516 11.64 7.41 2.50
N GLY A 517 11.42 6.43 1.61
CA GLY A 517 11.06 6.69 0.21
C GLY A 517 9.76 7.48 0.05
N ALA A 518 8.72 7.15 0.83
CA ALA A 518 7.48 7.93 0.86
C ALA A 518 7.73 9.38 1.36
N SER A 519 8.65 9.59 2.29
CA SER A 519 8.99 10.95 2.74
C SER A 519 9.68 11.78 1.65
N LEU A 520 10.43 11.14 0.75
CA LEU A 520 10.97 11.78 -0.45
C LEU A 520 9.87 12.15 -1.45
N LEU A 521 8.80 11.35 -1.56
CA LEU A 521 7.62 11.71 -2.35
C LEU A 521 6.87 12.92 -1.75
N ALA A 522 6.77 12.98 -0.42
CA ALA A 522 6.21 14.14 0.27
C ALA A 522 7.04 15.41 0.00
N LEU A 523 8.37 15.30 0.05
CA LEU A 523 9.30 16.37 -0.31
C LEU A 523 9.15 16.82 -1.77
N LYS A 524 9.12 15.86 -2.71
CA LYS A 524 8.91 16.13 -4.13
C LYS A 524 7.62 16.92 -4.36
N GLY A 525 6.51 16.47 -3.78
CA GLY A 525 5.21 17.11 -3.95
C GLY A 525 5.16 18.52 -3.37
N ALA A 526 5.86 18.76 -2.25
CA ALA A 526 5.98 20.10 -1.68
C ALA A 526 6.78 21.06 -2.58
N LYS A 527 7.90 20.61 -3.16
CA LYS A 527 8.70 21.41 -4.10
C LYS A 527 7.89 21.77 -5.35
N GLN A 528 7.27 20.78 -5.98
CA GLN A 528 6.43 21.01 -7.15
C GLN A 528 5.25 21.96 -6.86
N ASN A 529 4.61 21.83 -5.69
CA ASN A 529 3.48 22.68 -5.30
C ASN A 529 3.89 24.13 -4.98
N SER A 530 5.14 24.37 -4.58
CA SER A 530 5.69 25.71 -4.34
C SER A 530 6.27 26.37 -5.59
N GLY A 531 6.30 25.66 -6.73
CA GLY A 531 6.89 26.16 -7.97
C GLY A 531 8.43 26.21 -7.96
N LEU A 532 9.06 25.42 -7.08
CA LEU A 532 10.51 25.30 -6.90
C LEU A 532 11.09 24.11 -7.65
#